data_AF-A0A4Q6BH15-F1
#
_entry.id   AF-A0A4Q6BH15-F1
#
_cell.length_a   1.000
_cell.length_b   1.000
_cell.length_c   1.000
_cell.angle_alpha   90.00
_cell.angle_beta   90.00
_cell.angle_gamma   90.00
#
_symmetry.space_group_name_H-M   'P 1'
#
loop_
_entity.id
_entity.type
_entity.pdbx_description
1 polymer ?
#
loop_
_entity_poly.entity_id
_entity_poly.type
_entity_poly.pdbx_seq_one_letter_code
_entity_poly.pdbx_strand_id
1 'polypeptide(L)'
;LTLAAALDEHFPLLVQGRRPKAQMLEEFRRGGNGVLIGTKSFWEGVDVPGMALRLVIIDRLPFPVPTDPLWSARKERVEAEGGNAFTELHLPHAMLTLKQGFGRLLRREDDVGIVAVLDKRLVTRGYGKKLLAGLPPASRTASLAEVEVFARSRIWPRLEQLADPPAAE
;
A
#
# COMPACT_ATOMS: atom_id res chain seq x y z
N LEU A 1 9.70 3.51 22.55
CA LEU A 1 8.71 4.28 21.76
C LEU A 1 8.20 3.40 20.62
N THR A 2 6.92 3.05 20.61
CA THR A 2 6.31 2.33 19.49
C THR A 2 6.20 3.28 18.29
N LEU A 3 6.29 2.76 17.05
CA LEU A 3 6.13 3.54 15.81
C LEU A 3 4.87 4.44 15.85
N ALA A 4 3.78 3.95 16.44
CA ALA A 4 2.57 4.72 16.65
C ALA A 4 2.79 5.98 17.50
N ALA A 5 3.52 5.88 18.62
CA ALA A 5 3.77 7.03 19.50
C ALA A 5 4.62 8.11 18.81
N ALA A 6 5.64 7.70 18.05
CA ALA A 6 6.48 8.66 17.31
C ALA A 6 5.74 9.35 16.16
N LEU A 7 4.74 8.69 15.57
CA LEU A 7 3.93 9.28 14.49
C LEU A 7 2.85 10.22 15.02
N ASP A 8 2.23 9.90 16.16
CA ASP A 8 1.14 10.69 16.76
C ASP A 8 1.61 12.08 17.21
N GLU A 9 2.91 12.25 17.51
CA GLU A 9 3.52 13.56 17.83
C GLU A 9 3.56 14.52 16.63
N HIS A 10 3.49 14.02 15.40
CA HIS A 10 3.67 14.81 14.18
C HIS A 10 2.52 14.72 13.18
N PHE A 11 1.72 13.66 13.24
CA PHE A 11 0.66 13.38 12.26
C PHE A 11 -0.58 12.80 12.95
N PRO A 12 -1.80 13.17 12.50
CA PRO A 12 -3.03 12.53 12.98
C PRO A 12 -2.99 11.02 12.74
N LEU A 13 -2.97 10.22 13.82
CA LEU A 13 -2.84 8.78 13.72
C LEU A 13 -4.19 8.06 13.78
N LEU A 14 -4.54 7.38 12.69
CA LEU A 14 -5.79 6.64 12.52
C LEU A 14 -5.51 5.14 12.53
N VAL A 15 -5.78 4.47 13.65
CA VAL A 15 -5.49 3.04 13.84
C VAL A 15 -6.77 2.21 13.76
N GLN A 16 -6.77 1.21 12.88
CA GLN A 16 -7.88 0.26 12.76
C GLN A 16 -8.23 -0.38 14.12
N GLY A 17 -9.54 -0.47 14.39
CA GLY A 17 -10.08 -1.00 15.65
C GLY A 17 -10.39 0.09 16.69
N ARG A 18 -9.87 1.32 16.51
CA ARG A 18 -10.24 2.45 17.40
C ARG A 18 -11.53 3.16 16.99
N ARG A 19 -11.84 3.19 15.70
CA ARG A 19 -13.03 3.84 15.12
C ARG A 19 -13.60 3.01 13.97
N PRO A 20 -14.87 3.21 13.60
CA PRO A 20 -15.43 2.62 12.38
C PRO A 20 -14.63 2.99 11.14
N LYS A 21 -14.52 2.05 10.21
CA LYS A 21 -13.72 2.20 8.98
C LYS A 21 -14.08 3.44 8.15
N ALA A 22 -15.38 3.69 7.97
CA ALA A 22 -15.86 4.84 7.19
C ALA A 22 -15.40 6.17 7.79
N GLN A 23 -15.50 6.31 9.12
CA GLN A 23 -15.10 7.51 9.84
C GLN A 23 -13.58 7.74 9.75
N MET A 24 -12.77 6.70 9.92
CA MET A 24 -11.32 6.83 9.74
C MET A 24 -10.95 7.27 8.32
N LEU A 25 -11.64 6.76 7.29
CA LEU A 25 -11.38 7.17 5.92
C LEU A 25 -11.76 8.63 5.66
N GLU A 26 -12.86 9.08 6.22
CA GLU A 26 -13.28 10.47 6.14
C GLU A 26 -12.29 11.42 6.83
N GLU A 27 -11.86 11.07 8.04
CA GLU A 27 -10.84 11.83 8.77
C GLU A 27 -9.50 11.87 8.03
N PHE A 28 -9.08 10.73 7.47
CA PHE A 28 -7.84 10.65 6.68
C PHE A 28 -7.90 11.56 5.45
N ARG A 29 -9.03 11.53 4.72
CA ARG A 29 -9.26 12.40 3.55
C ARG A 29 -9.23 13.87 3.94
N ARG A 30 -9.93 14.24 5.02
CA ARG A 30 -10.06 15.63 5.47
C ARG A 30 -8.75 16.19 6.04
N GLY A 31 -7.96 15.35 6.71
CA GLY A 31 -6.71 15.77 7.35
C GLY A 31 -5.59 16.06 6.35
N GLY A 32 -5.49 15.32 5.24
CA GLY A 32 -4.46 15.53 4.19
C GLY A 32 -3.01 15.23 4.60
N ASN A 33 -2.73 15.12 5.90
CA ASN A 33 -1.45 14.78 6.50
C ASN A 33 -1.55 13.62 7.52
N GLY A 34 -2.69 12.94 7.59
CA GLY A 34 -2.90 11.83 8.52
C GLY A 34 -2.06 10.60 8.17
N VAL A 35 -1.83 9.73 9.15
CA VAL A 35 -1.27 8.40 8.95
C VAL A 35 -2.35 7.37 9.31
N LEU A 36 -2.69 6.52 8.35
CA LEU A 36 -3.64 5.44 8.56
C LEU A 36 -2.91 4.11 8.69
N ILE A 37 -3.11 3.43 9.81
CA ILE A 37 -2.59 2.09 10.09
C ILE A 37 -3.76 1.10 10.05
N GLY A 38 -3.67 0.14 9.14
CA GLY A 38 -4.68 -0.90 8.97
C GLY A 38 -4.08 -2.24 8.56
N THR A 39 -4.84 -3.29 8.80
CA THR A 39 -4.54 -4.65 8.33
C THR A 39 -4.97 -4.84 6.87
N LYS A 40 -4.82 -6.05 6.32
CA LYS A 40 -5.25 -6.40 4.96
C LYS A 40 -6.72 -6.04 4.66
N SER A 41 -7.60 -6.11 5.66
CA SER A 41 -9.02 -5.71 5.52
C SER A 41 -9.21 -4.22 5.19
N PHE A 42 -8.18 -3.41 5.40
CA PHE A 42 -8.12 -2.01 5.00
C PHE A 42 -7.69 -1.82 3.54
N TRP A 43 -7.31 -2.87 2.81
CA TRP A 43 -7.00 -2.76 1.37
C TRP A 43 -8.26 -2.81 0.51
N GLU A 44 -9.36 -3.34 1.08
CA GLU A 44 -10.64 -3.47 0.42
C GLU A 44 -11.48 -2.19 0.64
N GLY A 45 -11.86 -1.50 -0.42
CA GLY A 45 -12.83 -0.40 -0.33
C GLY A 45 -12.33 0.93 0.22
N VAL A 46 -11.01 1.21 0.26
CA VAL A 46 -10.54 2.58 0.54
C VAL A 46 -10.44 3.37 -0.75
N ASP A 47 -11.11 4.51 -0.76
CA ASP A 47 -11.05 5.46 -1.86
C ASP A 47 -10.56 6.81 -1.39
N VAL A 48 -9.28 7.10 -1.59
CA VAL A 48 -8.67 8.36 -1.19
C VAL A 48 -8.05 8.96 -2.44
N PRO A 49 -8.80 9.77 -3.20
CA PRO A 49 -8.30 10.40 -4.41
C PRO A 49 -7.34 11.55 -4.08
N GLY A 50 -6.41 11.83 -5.00
CA GLY A 50 -5.53 12.99 -4.94
C GLY A 50 -4.46 12.92 -3.86
N MET A 51 -3.96 14.09 -3.44
CA MET A 51 -2.78 14.21 -2.56
C MET A 51 -2.96 13.73 -1.11
N ALA A 52 -4.20 13.36 -0.72
CA ALA A 52 -4.47 12.79 0.58
C ALA A 52 -3.85 11.38 0.74
N LEU A 53 -3.67 10.62 -0.35
CA LEU A 53 -2.93 9.34 -0.32
C LEU A 53 -1.76 9.40 -1.28
N ARG A 54 -0.57 9.67 -0.74
CA ARG A 54 0.69 9.83 -1.49
C ARG A 54 1.78 8.84 -1.12
N LEU A 55 1.61 8.11 -0.02
CA LEU A 55 2.53 7.07 0.43
C LEU A 55 1.74 5.86 0.90
N VAL A 56 2.00 4.71 0.27
CA VAL A 56 1.50 3.41 0.71
C VAL A 56 2.68 2.59 1.22
N ILE A 57 2.61 2.14 2.47
CA ILE A 57 3.64 1.28 3.06
C ILE A 57 3.06 -0.14 3.19
N ILE A 58 3.78 -1.10 2.63
CA ILE A 58 3.48 -2.53 2.67
C ILE A 58 4.60 -3.18 3.46
N ASP A 59 4.34 -3.51 4.72
CA ASP A 59 5.33 -4.09 5.62
C ASP A 59 5.74 -5.52 5.18
N ARG A 60 4.76 -6.29 4.67
CA ARG A 60 4.94 -7.68 4.24
C ARG A 60 4.16 -7.99 2.97
N LEU A 61 4.72 -8.84 2.12
CA LEU A 61 4.02 -9.33 0.94
C LEU A 61 2.71 -10.04 1.33
N PRO A 62 1.59 -9.76 0.65
CA PRO A 62 0.24 -10.17 1.07
C PRO A 62 -0.08 -11.64 0.70
N PHE A 63 0.83 -12.54 1.01
CA PHE A 63 0.61 -13.98 0.88
C PHE A 63 -0.52 -14.44 1.81
N PRO A 64 -1.27 -15.48 1.41
CA PRO A 64 -2.30 -16.04 2.27
C PRO A 64 -1.69 -16.63 3.54
N VAL A 65 -2.46 -16.58 4.63
CA VAL A 65 -2.04 -17.16 5.90
C VAL A 65 -2.22 -18.67 5.81
N PRO A 66 -1.19 -19.49 6.12
CA PRO A 66 -1.29 -20.95 6.01
C PRO A 66 -2.36 -21.59 6.89
N THR A 67 -2.74 -20.95 7.99
CA THR A 67 -3.75 -21.44 8.95
C THR A 67 -5.18 -21.15 8.52
N ASP A 68 -5.39 -20.47 7.39
CA ASP A 68 -6.74 -20.22 6.88
C ASP A 68 -7.30 -21.52 6.27
N PRO A 69 -8.46 -22.02 6.76
CA PRO A 69 -9.01 -23.30 6.32
C PRO A 69 -9.31 -23.37 4.81
N LEU A 70 -9.74 -22.25 4.23
CA LEU A 70 -10.05 -22.18 2.81
C LEU A 70 -8.78 -22.25 1.96
N TRP A 71 -7.71 -21.57 2.38
CA TRP A 71 -6.42 -21.69 1.71
C TRP A 71 -5.81 -23.09 1.87
N SER A 72 -5.95 -23.73 3.03
CA SER A 72 -5.47 -25.11 3.22
C SER A 72 -6.17 -26.09 2.28
N ALA A 73 -7.51 -26.05 2.22
CA ALA A 73 -8.28 -26.94 1.35
C ALA A 73 -7.94 -26.72 -0.14
N ARG A 74 -7.76 -25.46 -0.56
CA ARG A 74 -7.36 -25.14 -1.94
C ARG A 74 -5.94 -25.62 -2.26
N LYS A 75 -5.02 -25.48 -1.31
CA LYS A 75 -3.64 -25.96 -1.42
C LYS A 75 -3.63 -27.48 -1.59
N GLU A 76 -4.31 -28.21 -0.71
CA GLU A 76 -4.40 -29.68 -0.75
C GLU A 76 -4.93 -30.18 -2.09
N ARG A 77 -5.95 -29.51 -2.66
CA ARG A 77 -6.48 -29.85 -3.98
C ARG A 77 -5.44 -29.71 -5.10
N VAL A 78 -4.72 -28.58 -5.15
CA VAL A 78 -3.68 -28.35 -6.18
C VAL A 78 -2.55 -29.36 -6.05
N GLU A 79 -2.14 -29.67 -4.82
CA GLU A 79 -1.07 -30.66 -4.56
C GLU A 79 -1.52 -32.09 -4.89
N ALA A 80 -2.79 -32.44 -4.65
CA ALA A 80 -3.36 -33.74 -5.03
C ALA A 80 -3.42 -33.94 -6.56
N GLU A 81 -3.53 -32.85 -7.33
CA GLU A 81 -3.47 -32.84 -8.79
C GLU A 81 -2.02 -32.84 -9.33
N GLY A 82 -1.01 -32.90 -8.44
CA GLY A 82 0.42 -32.91 -8.79
C GLY A 82 1.01 -31.51 -9.06
N GLY A 83 0.25 -30.45 -8.81
CA GLY A 83 0.65 -29.05 -9.01
C GLY A 83 1.45 -28.46 -7.84
N ASN A 84 1.94 -27.24 -8.03
CA ASN A 84 2.62 -26.47 -6.98
C ASN A 84 1.74 -25.30 -6.52
N ALA A 85 1.11 -25.48 -5.35
CA ALA A 85 0.20 -24.49 -4.77
C ALA A 85 0.85 -23.11 -4.54
N PHE A 86 2.16 -23.04 -4.29
CA PHE A 86 2.81 -21.73 -4.17
C PHE A 86 2.78 -20.96 -5.50
N THR A 87 3.16 -21.59 -6.61
CA THR A 87 3.22 -20.93 -7.92
C THR A 87 1.86 -20.76 -8.58
N GLU A 88 0.94 -21.69 -8.36
CA GLU A 88 -0.36 -21.71 -9.05
C GLU A 88 -1.47 -20.99 -8.28
N LEU A 89 -1.32 -20.86 -6.96
CA LEU A 89 -2.36 -20.31 -6.10
C LEU A 89 -1.87 -19.12 -5.28
N HIS A 90 -0.82 -19.29 -4.48
CA HIS A 90 -0.39 -18.22 -3.54
C HIS A 90 0.25 -17.02 -4.25
N LEU A 91 1.12 -17.27 -5.23
CA LEU A 91 1.81 -16.22 -5.96
C LEU A 91 0.84 -15.36 -6.81
N PRO A 92 -0.09 -15.94 -7.59
CA PRO A 92 -1.11 -15.16 -8.30
C PRO A 92 -1.99 -14.35 -7.36
N HIS A 93 -2.39 -14.90 -6.21
CA HIS A 93 -3.18 -14.18 -5.22
C HIS A 93 -2.44 -12.97 -4.63
N ALA A 94 -1.17 -13.16 -4.26
CA ALA A 94 -0.34 -12.07 -3.74
C ALA A 94 -0.12 -10.99 -4.81
N MET A 95 0.09 -11.37 -6.07
CA MET A 95 0.23 -10.44 -7.20
C MET A 95 -1.04 -9.61 -7.41
N LEU A 96 -2.22 -10.25 -7.42
CA LEU A 96 -3.50 -9.56 -7.56
C LEU A 96 -3.74 -8.59 -6.40
N THR A 97 -3.48 -9.04 -5.17
CA THR A 97 -3.65 -8.21 -3.97
C THR A 97 -2.73 -6.98 -4.01
N LEU A 98 -1.46 -7.16 -4.40
CA LEU A 98 -0.52 -6.04 -4.58
C LEU A 98 -1.00 -5.09 -5.66
N LYS A 99 -1.38 -5.59 -6.84
CA LYS A 99 -1.88 -4.75 -7.94
C LYS A 99 -3.09 -3.90 -7.51
N GLN A 100 -4.01 -4.48 -6.73
CA GLN A 100 -5.13 -3.75 -6.16
C GLN A 100 -4.68 -2.67 -5.17
N GLY A 101 -3.71 -2.96 -4.29
CA GLY A 101 -3.12 -1.98 -3.38
C GLY A 101 -2.48 -0.80 -4.12
N PHE A 102 -1.76 -1.05 -5.22
CA PHE A 102 -1.17 -0.03 -6.07
C PHE A 102 -2.23 0.85 -6.76
N GLY A 103 -3.31 0.25 -7.26
CA GLY A 103 -4.43 0.98 -7.88
C GLY A 103 -5.20 1.88 -6.90
N ARG A 104 -4.90 1.83 -5.60
CA ARG A 104 -5.43 2.79 -4.62
C ARG A 104 -4.67 4.11 -4.62
N LEU A 105 -3.37 4.07 -4.90
CA LEU A 105 -2.48 5.23 -4.96
C LEU A 105 -2.57 5.95 -6.30
N LEU A 106 -2.69 5.21 -7.40
CA LEU A 106 -2.71 5.74 -8.75
C LEU A 106 -4.11 5.53 -9.35
N ARG A 107 -5.03 6.47 -9.11
CA ARG A 107 -6.41 6.44 -9.62
C ARG A 107 -6.63 7.35 -10.82
N ARG A 108 -5.95 8.49 -10.84
CA ARG A 108 -6.01 9.50 -11.90
C ARG A 108 -4.63 9.67 -12.53
N GLU A 109 -4.60 10.23 -13.74
CA GLU A 109 -3.34 10.46 -14.47
C GLU A 109 -2.41 11.47 -13.76
N ASP A 110 -2.98 12.35 -12.93
CA ASP A 110 -2.28 13.36 -12.15
C ASP A 110 -1.87 12.87 -10.75
N ASP A 111 -2.29 11.68 -10.34
CA ASP A 111 -1.90 11.11 -9.05
C ASP A 111 -0.40 10.81 -9.04
N VAL A 112 0.25 11.23 -7.95
CA VAL A 112 1.68 11.03 -7.71
C VAL A 112 1.84 10.48 -6.31
N GLY A 113 2.59 9.38 -6.19
CA GLY A 113 2.89 8.82 -4.88
C GLY A 113 4.03 7.82 -4.91
N ILE A 114 4.29 7.27 -3.72
CA ILE A 114 5.32 6.28 -3.46
C ILE A 114 4.63 5.03 -2.89
N VAL A 115 5.03 3.85 -3.37
CA VAL A 115 4.73 2.57 -2.71
C VAL A 115 6.01 2.01 -2.13
N ALA A 116 6.11 1.94 -0.81
CA ALA A 116 7.23 1.36 -0.10
C ALA A 116 6.90 -0.07 0.32
N VAL A 117 7.61 -1.06 -0.23
CA VAL A 117 7.50 -2.46 0.19
C VAL A 117 8.69 -2.80 1.07
N LEU A 118 8.45 -3.05 2.36
CA LEU A 118 9.50 -3.28 3.37
C LEU A 118 9.87 -4.77 3.51
N ASP A 119 9.37 -5.61 2.60
CA ASP A 119 9.64 -7.04 2.57
C ASP A 119 10.81 -7.37 1.65
N LYS A 120 11.96 -7.71 2.24
CA LYS A 120 13.18 -8.08 1.52
C LYS A 120 12.95 -9.22 0.51
N ARG A 121 11.94 -10.07 0.71
CA ARG A 121 11.63 -11.20 -0.20
C ARG A 121 11.27 -10.74 -1.60
N LEU A 122 10.78 -9.51 -1.76
CA LEU A 122 10.50 -8.92 -3.07
C LEU A 122 11.76 -8.84 -3.95
N VAL A 123 12.93 -8.66 -3.34
CA VAL A 123 14.21 -8.53 -4.05
C VAL A 123 15.02 -9.84 -3.98
N THR A 124 14.98 -10.54 -2.84
CA THR A 124 15.84 -11.71 -2.60
C THR A 124 15.30 -13.02 -3.15
N ARG A 125 13.98 -13.15 -3.39
CA ARG A 125 13.38 -14.39 -3.90
C ARG A 125 13.12 -14.32 -5.39
N GLY A 126 13.29 -15.44 -6.09
CA GLY A 126 13.09 -15.52 -7.55
C GLY A 126 11.69 -15.13 -8.02
N TYR A 127 10.66 -15.37 -7.20
CA TYR A 127 9.29 -14.94 -7.50
C TYR A 127 9.08 -13.42 -7.42
N GLY A 128 9.99 -12.68 -6.77
CA GLY A 128 9.91 -11.23 -6.62
C GLY A 128 9.87 -10.52 -7.97
N LYS A 129 10.66 -11.01 -8.94
CA LYS A 129 10.63 -10.51 -10.33
C LYS A 129 9.24 -10.67 -10.97
N LYS A 130 8.56 -11.80 -10.73
CA LYS A 130 7.21 -12.06 -11.24
C LYS A 130 6.19 -11.13 -10.60
N LEU A 131 6.27 -10.91 -9.29
CA LEU A 131 5.42 -9.95 -8.58
C LEU A 131 5.59 -8.55 -9.17
N LEU A 132 6.84 -8.09 -9.31
CA LEU A 132 7.18 -6.79 -9.85
C LEU A 132 6.70 -6.60 -11.31
N ALA A 133 6.79 -7.65 -12.14
CA ALA A 133 6.32 -7.59 -13.52
C ALA A 133 4.80 -7.43 -13.64
N GLY A 134 4.03 -7.87 -12.64
CA GLY A 134 2.57 -7.72 -12.61
C GLY A 134 2.07 -6.37 -12.09
N LEU A 135 2.96 -5.50 -11.59
CA LEU A 135 2.60 -4.17 -11.07
C LEU A 135 2.54 -3.12 -12.18
N PRO A 136 1.78 -2.03 -11.98
CA PRO A 136 1.82 -0.87 -12.87
C PRO A 136 3.25 -0.37 -13.10
N PRO A 137 3.54 0.21 -14.29
CA PRO A 137 4.85 0.77 -14.57
C PRO A 137 5.18 1.88 -13.58
N ALA A 138 6.31 1.75 -12.88
CA ALA A 138 6.80 2.72 -11.92
C ALA A 138 8.32 2.63 -11.82
N SER A 139 8.97 3.77 -11.59
CA SER A 139 10.39 3.81 -11.22
C SER A 139 10.60 3.05 -9.91
N ARG A 140 11.68 2.28 -9.84
CA ARG A 140 12.00 1.44 -8.67
C ARG A 140 13.33 1.85 -8.12
N THR A 141 13.40 2.01 -6.81
CA THR A 141 14.63 2.35 -6.11
C THR A 141 14.69 1.66 -4.75
N ALA A 142 15.91 1.38 -4.30
CA ALA A 142 16.20 1.01 -2.91
C ALA A 142 16.89 2.15 -2.15
N SER A 143 17.13 3.29 -2.80
CA SER A 143 17.82 4.46 -2.24
C SER A 143 16.81 5.42 -1.64
N LEU A 144 16.94 5.66 -0.33
CA LEU A 144 16.11 6.66 0.35
C LEU A 144 16.37 8.07 -0.20
N ALA A 145 17.60 8.36 -0.64
CA ALA A 145 17.95 9.65 -1.23
C ALA A 145 17.18 9.91 -2.54
N GLU A 146 17.04 8.90 -3.39
CA GLU A 146 16.24 9.03 -4.63
C GLU A 146 14.75 9.24 -4.32
N VAL A 147 14.24 8.58 -3.27
CA VAL A 147 12.87 8.79 -2.79
C VAL A 147 12.69 10.22 -2.28
N GLU A 148 13.65 10.77 -1.54
CA GLU A 148 13.61 12.16 -1.07
C GLU A 148 13.61 13.16 -2.23
N VAL A 149 14.48 12.96 -3.22
CA VAL A 149 14.52 13.79 -4.44
C VAL A 149 13.19 13.74 -5.18
N PHE A 150 12.60 12.56 -5.34
CA PHE A 150 11.27 12.41 -5.95
C PHE A 150 10.19 13.14 -5.14
N ALA A 151 10.17 12.96 -3.82
CA ALA A 151 9.19 13.59 -2.95
C ALA A 151 9.28 15.12 -3.02
N ARG A 152 10.49 15.69 -2.96
CA ARG A 152 10.71 17.15 -3.06
C ARG A 152 10.34 17.72 -4.43
N SER A 153 10.57 16.98 -5.51
CA SER A 153 10.29 17.46 -6.87
C SER A 153 8.84 17.26 -7.32
N ARG A 154 8.16 16.22 -6.83
CA ARG A 154 6.85 15.82 -7.35
C ARG A 154 5.73 15.86 -6.31
N ILE A 155 6.00 15.62 -5.04
CA ILE A 155 4.96 15.54 -4.01
C ILE A 155 4.84 16.87 -3.27
N TRP A 156 5.95 17.41 -2.76
CA TRP A 156 5.96 18.58 -1.89
C TRP A 156 5.36 19.85 -2.54
N PRO A 157 5.68 20.20 -3.81
CA PRO A 157 5.11 21.40 -4.43
C PRO A 157 3.59 21.36 -4.56
N ARG A 158 3.02 20.16 -4.75
CA ARG A 158 1.57 19.96 -4.81
C ARG A 158 0.90 20.13 -3.45
N LEU A 159 1.62 19.83 -2.36
CA LEU A 159 1.10 20.02 -1.01
C LEU A 159 1.10 21.48 -0.59
N GLU A 160 2.15 22.23 -0.96
CA GLU A 160 2.23 23.66 -0.71
C GLU A 160 1.09 24.41 -1.42
N GLN A 161 0.80 24.05 -2.68
CA GLN A 161 -0.34 24.60 -3.43
C GLN A 161 -1.72 24.26 -2.83
N LEU A 162 -1.84 23.15 -2.09
CA LEU A 162 -3.07 22.79 -1.38
C LEU A 162 -3.21 23.49 -0.02
N ALA A 163 -2.07 23.82 0.61
CA ALA A 163 -2.04 24.55 1.88
C ALA A 163 -2.30 26.05 1.69
N ASP A 164 -2.02 26.59 0.50
CA ASP A 164 -2.23 27.99 0.13
C ASP A 164 -3.22 28.07 -1.05
N PRO A 165 -4.53 27.89 -0.81
CA PRO A 165 -5.51 27.89 -1.89
C PRO A 165 -5.52 29.26 -2.58
N PRO A 166 -5.55 29.32 -3.93
CA PRO A 166 -5.65 30.60 -4.63
C PRO A 166 -6.88 31.35 -4.09
N ALA A 167 -6.69 32.63 -3.78
CA ALA A 167 -7.77 33.51 -3.35
C ALA A 167 -8.92 33.36 -4.35
N ALA A 168 -10.09 32.92 -3.87
CA ALA A 168 -11.27 32.80 -4.70
C ALA A 168 -11.59 34.18 -5.29
N GLU A 169 -11.51 34.30 -6.61
CA GLU A 169 -12.07 35.44 -7.38
C GLU A 169 -13.59 35.44 -7.34
#